data_AF-A0A6A5VV27-F1
#
_entry.id   AF-A0A6A5VV27-F1
#
_cell.length_a   1.000
_cell.length_b   1.000
_cell.length_c   1.000
_cell.angle_alpha   90.00
_cell.angle_beta   90.00
_cell.angle_gamma   90.00
#
_symmetry.space_group_name_H-M   'P 1'
#
loop_
_entity.id
_entity.type
_entity.pdbx_description
1 polymer ?
#
loop_
_entity_poly.entity_id
_entity_poly.type
_entity_poly.pdbx_seq_one_letter_code
_entity_poly.pdbx_strand_id
1 'polypeptide(L)'
;MRADLLYDECAKRPEGTTFFQRDLTSMQVANDVEELVKMVSDLSKRHLLQPLQFDGETCWKLRPRDIADKLLKLVPDERLLYQYIDNAQTEGVWSKALRAKTNLAQPTVTKYLKSLEAKDLIQAVMSVKTPNRKMYLLKHLKPSEDVAGGPWQNEGDFDTALIDIATQVIGKKVQEETCIKVAGNWNNYTSADRQAAIAHKKVQVKGVPDIEELLPVQPYHPPMEPAQPKLVHRTNPFYPTTASLAEYLNSIQLLRGKTVRESDMEQLLEMMVLDGTLEKVTATTYRTVLQPPKQVYNGFVDAPCGNCPVFDLCSDEGPITARTCVYFAEWLETTSEEAN
;
A
#
# COMPACT_ATOMS: atom_id res chain seq x y z
N MET A 1 -24.74 -31.19 -29.80
CA MET A 1 -24.91 -30.68 -31.19
C MET A 1 -23.52 -30.39 -31.75
N ARG A 2 -23.27 -30.44 -33.07
CA ARG A 2 -21.93 -30.15 -33.64
C ARG A 2 -21.35 -28.78 -33.23
N ALA A 3 -22.23 -27.81 -32.95
CA ALA A 3 -21.83 -26.51 -32.39
C ALA A 3 -21.14 -26.61 -31.02
N ASP A 4 -21.53 -27.56 -30.16
CA ASP A 4 -20.91 -27.74 -28.84
C ASP A 4 -19.49 -28.32 -28.98
N LEU A 5 -19.27 -29.19 -29.98
CA LEU A 5 -17.93 -29.72 -30.32
C LEU A 5 -17.01 -28.60 -30.80
N LEU A 6 -17.52 -27.67 -31.61
CA LEU A 6 -16.75 -26.49 -32.04
C LEU A 6 -16.32 -25.63 -30.85
N TYR A 7 -17.21 -25.45 -29.86
CA TYR A 7 -16.88 -24.76 -28.62
C TYR A 7 -15.78 -25.52 -27.84
N ASP A 8 -15.90 -26.83 -27.70
CA ASP A 8 -14.95 -27.64 -26.94
C ASP A 8 -13.55 -27.63 -27.60
N GLU A 9 -13.46 -27.66 -28.93
CA GLU A 9 -12.20 -27.49 -29.66
C GLU A 9 -11.60 -26.09 -29.49
N CYS A 10 -12.44 -25.04 -29.52
CA CYS A 10 -11.99 -23.68 -29.24
C CYS A 10 -11.47 -23.54 -27.79
N ALA A 11 -12.09 -24.23 -26.83
CA ALA A 11 -11.72 -24.19 -25.42
C ALA A 11 -10.39 -24.89 -25.10
N LYS A 12 -9.86 -25.75 -25.99
CA LYS A 12 -8.53 -26.36 -25.83
C LYS A 12 -7.39 -25.36 -26.06
N ARG A 13 -7.65 -24.24 -26.74
CA ARG A 13 -6.65 -23.18 -26.94
C ARG A 13 -6.55 -22.30 -25.69
N PRO A 14 -5.42 -21.61 -25.46
CA PRO A 14 -5.27 -20.74 -24.30
C PRO A 14 -6.37 -19.68 -24.23
N GLU A 15 -6.78 -19.36 -23.00
CA GLU A 15 -7.85 -18.39 -22.73
C GLU A 15 -7.52 -17.02 -23.35
N GLY A 16 -8.52 -16.39 -23.97
CA GLY A 16 -8.35 -15.09 -24.63
C GLY A 16 -7.89 -15.15 -26.09
N THR A 17 -7.66 -16.33 -26.66
CA THR A 17 -7.39 -16.48 -28.10
C THR A 17 -8.58 -15.94 -28.92
N THR A 18 -8.30 -15.08 -29.89
CA THR A 18 -9.27 -14.65 -30.91
C THR A 18 -9.20 -15.59 -32.10
N PHE A 19 -10.36 -15.96 -32.62
CA PHE A 19 -10.47 -16.89 -33.74
C PHE A 19 -10.93 -16.15 -34.99
N PHE A 20 -10.17 -16.27 -36.07
CA PHE A 20 -10.59 -15.82 -37.38
C PHE A 20 -11.37 -16.93 -38.11
N GLN A 21 -12.05 -16.58 -39.19
CA GLN A 21 -12.76 -17.56 -40.01
C GLN A 21 -11.84 -18.70 -40.50
N ARG A 22 -10.58 -18.38 -40.84
CA ARG A 22 -9.54 -19.37 -41.20
C ARG A 22 -9.28 -20.38 -40.08
N ASP A 23 -9.23 -19.92 -38.83
CA ASP A 23 -8.90 -20.76 -37.68
C ASP A 23 -10.06 -21.71 -37.37
N LEU A 24 -11.29 -21.22 -37.42
CA LEU A 24 -12.49 -22.03 -37.21
C LEU A 24 -12.67 -23.08 -38.31
N THR A 25 -12.35 -22.74 -39.57
CA THR A 25 -12.34 -23.71 -40.67
C THR A 25 -11.25 -24.76 -40.49
N SER A 26 -10.06 -24.37 -40.02
CA SER A 26 -8.93 -25.29 -39.80
C SER A 26 -9.20 -26.37 -38.74
N MET A 27 -10.17 -26.14 -37.84
CA MET A 27 -10.55 -27.11 -36.82
C MET A 27 -11.36 -28.30 -37.37
N GLN A 28 -11.76 -28.26 -38.66
CA GLN A 28 -12.44 -29.36 -39.37
C GLN A 28 -13.71 -29.88 -38.69
N VAL A 29 -14.39 -29.05 -37.88
CA VAL A 29 -15.65 -29.44 -37.21
C VAL A 29 -16.86 -29.28 -38.14
N ALA A 30 -16.77 -28.41 -39.14
CA ALA A 30 -17.79 -28.20 -40.17
C ALA A 30 -17.38 -28.89 -41.47
N ASN A 31 -18.32 -29.51 -42.18
CA ASN A 31 -18.03 -30.07 -43.51
C ASN A 31 -17.98 -28.98 -44.58
N ASP A 32 -18.81 -27.94 -44.41
CA ASP A 32 -18.94 -26.82 -45.33
C ASP A 32 -18.88 -25.46 -44.61
N VAL A 33 -18.45 -24.42 -45.33
CA VAL A 33 -18.39 -23.04 -44.81
C VAL A 33 -19.78 -22.54 -44.39
N GLU A 34 -20.84 -22.95 -45.07
CA GLU A 34 -22.22 -22.60 -44.69
C GLU A 34 -22.65 -23.24 -43.37
N GLU A 35 -22.24 -24.50 -43.12
CA GLU A 35 -22.49 -25.19 -41.84
C GLU A 35 -21.73 -24.48 -40.72
N LEU A 36 -20.49 -24.05 -40.98
CA LEU A 36 -19.69 -23.26 -40.04
C LEU A 36 -20.36 -21.94 -39.67
N VAL A 37 -20.82 -21.17 -40.65
CA VAL A 37 -21.51 -19.88 -40.40
C VAL A 37 -22.80 -20.10 -39.60
N LYS A 38 -23.56 -21.16 -39.87
CA LYS A 38 -24.76 -21.52 -39.08
C LYS A 38 -24.39 -21.87 -37.63
N MET A 39 -23.33 -22.65 -37.42
CA MET A 39 -22.85 -22.99 -36.07
C MET A 39 -22.35 -21.76 -35.31
N VAL A 40 -21.56 -20.89 -35.95
CA VAL A 40 -21.08 -19.64 -35.36
C VAL A 40 -22.24 -18.70 -35.03
N SER A 41 -23.26 -18.63 -35.89
CA SER A 41 -24.48 -17.87 -35.62
C SER A 41 -25.26 -18.42 -34.42
N ASP A 42 -25.39 -19.74 -34.29
CA ASP A 42 -26.05 -20.37 -33.14
C ASP A 42 -25.27 -20.14 -31.84
N LEU A 43 -23.95 -20.32 -31.87
CA LEU A 43 -23.07 -20.05 -30.73
C LEU A 43 -23.07 -18.57 -30.32
N SER A 44 -23.15 -17.66 -31.30
CA SER A 44 -23.29 -16.21 -31.05
C SER A 44 -24.64 -15.86 -30.43
N LYS A 45 -25.73 -16.48 -30.90
CA LYS A 45 -27.07 -16.36 -30.29
C LYS A 45 -27.08 -16.86 -28.84
N ARG A 46 -26.33 -17.93 -28.55
CA ARG A 46 -26.13 -18.47 -27.20
C ARG A 46 -25.13 -17.67 -26.35
N HIS A 47 -24.52 -16.60 -26.88
CA HIS A 47 -23.49 -15.79 -26.23
C HIS A 47 -22.18 -16.52 -25.87
N LEU A 48 -21.94 -17.68 -26.48
CA LEU A 48 -20.71 -18.47 -26.32
C LEU A 48 -19.55 -17.92 -27.16
N LEU A 49 -19.86 -17.36 -28.33
CA LEU A 49 -18.92 -16.63 -29.17
C LEU A 49 -19.29 -15.15 -29.21
N GLN A 50 -18.36 -14.29 -28.81
CA GLN A 50 -18.49 -12.85 -28.93
C GLN A 50 -17.91 -12.40 -30.28
N PRO A 51 -18.72 -11.84 -31.19
CA PRO A 51 -18.19 -11.24 -32.41
C PRO A 51 -17.43 -9.95 -32.07
N LEU A 52 -16.25 -9.82 -32.64
CA LEU A 52 -15.34 -8.68 -32.56
C LEU A 52 -14.91 -8.33 -33.99
N GLN A 53 -14.40 -7.11 -34.17
CA GLN A 53 -13.77 -6.70 -35.43
C GLN A 53 -12.31 -6.35 -35.13
N PHE A 54 -11.40 -6.91 -35.91
CA PHE A 54 -9.97 -6.62 -35.83
C PHE A 54 -9.46 -6.38 -37.26
N ASP A 55 -8.93 -5.19 -37.51
CA ASP A 55 -8.38 -4.79 -38.81
C ASP A 55 -9.33 -4.99 -40.01
N GLY A 56 -10.63 -4.73 -39.80
CA GLY A 56 -11.68 -4.90 -40.82
C GLY A 56 -12.16 -6.35 -41.01
N GLU A 57 -11.53 -7.33 -40.37
CA GLU A 57 -11.95 -8.73 -40.37
C GLU A 57 -12.80 -9.06 -39.13
N THR A 58 -13.81 -9.90 -39.31
CA THR A 58 -14.62 -10.42 -38.19
C THR A 58 -13.88 -11.54 -37.47
N CYS A 59 -13.67 -11.36 -36.17
CA CYS A 59 -13.05 -12.34 -35.30
C CYS A 59 -13.98 -12.67 -34.13
N TRP A 60 -13.82 -13.84 -33.54
CA TRP A 60 -14.65 -14.30 -32.43
C TRP A 60 -13.80 -14.57 -31.20
N LYS A 61 -14.26 -14.11 -30.04
CA LYS A 61 -13.68 -14.45 -28.74
C LYS A 61 -14.58 -15.44 -28.01
N LEU A 62 -13.97 -16.47 -27.44
CA LEU A 62 -14.69 -17.46 -26.64
C LEU A 62 -15.09 -16.86 -25.29
N ARG A 63 -16.33 -17.10 -24.86
CA ARG A 63 -16.82 -16.79 -23.51
C ARG A 63 -17.13 -18.07 -22.76
N PRO A 64 -16.82 -18.16 -21.45
CA PRO A 64 -17.19 -19.30 -20.62
C PRO A 64 -18.71 -19.56 -20.64
N ARG A 65 -19.11 -20.84 -20.64
CA ARG A 65 -20.52 -21.27 -20.62
C ARG A 65 -21.31 -20.65 -19.46
N ASP A 66 -20.71 -20.57 -18.27
CA ASP A 66 -21.34 -19.99 -17.08
C ASP A 66 -21.74 -18.52 -17.28
N ILE A 67 -20.91 -17.75 -17.96
CA ILE A 67 -21.19 -16.34 -18.26
C ILE A 67 -22.25 -16.27 -19.36
N ALA A 68 -22.13 -17.08 -20.41
CA ALA A 68 -23.08 -17.11 -21.52
C ALA A 68 -24.51 -17.42 -21.05
N ASP A 69 -24.70 -18.42 -20.17
CA ASP A 69 -26.00 -18.78 -19.61
C ASP A 69 -26.59 -17.66 -18.74
N LYS A 70 -25.75 -16.96 -18.00
CA LYS A 70 -26.17 -15.78 -17.23
C LYS A 70 -26.59 -14.64 -18.16
N LEU A 71 -25.84 -14.39 -19.25
CA LEU A 71 -26.13 -13.34 -20.24
C LEU A 71 -27.43 -13.60 -21.02
N LEU A 72 -27.73 -14.87 -21.31
CA LEU A 72 -28.98 -15.26 -21.97
C LEU A 72 -30.22 -14.91 -21.15
N LYS A 73 -30.12 -14.97 -19.82
CA LYS A 73 -31.20 -14.62 -18.88
C LYS A 73 -31.33 -13.10 -18.66
N LEU A 74 -30.50 -12.26 -19.30
CA LEU A 74 -30.54 -10.81 -19.15
C LEU A 74 -31.45 -10.12 -20.16
N VAL A 75 -32.05 -9.03 -19.69
CA VAL A 75 -32.78 -8.06 -20.52
C VAL A 75 -31.81 -7.44 -21.55
N PRO A 76 -32.25 -7.11 -22.78
CA PRO A 76 -31.39 -6.51 -23.80
C PRO A 76 -30.63 -5.25 -23.31
N ASP A 77 -31.29 -4.36 -22.57
CA ASP A 77 -30.65 -3.16 -22.02
C ASP A 77 -29.61 -3.48 -20.94
N GLU A 78 -29.88 -4.47 -20.08
CA GLU A 78 -28.95 -4.95 -19.05
C GLU A 78 -27.70 -5.56 -19.70
N ARG A 79 -27.88 -6.27 -20.82
CA ARG A 79 -26.80 -6.83 -21.64
C ARG A 79 -25.95 -5.76 -22.31
N LEU A 80 -26.58 -4.67 -22.77
CA LEU A 80 -25.87 -3.52 -23.32
C LEU A 80 -24.97 -2.87 -22.26
N LEU A 81 -25.46 -2.71 -21.02
CA LEU A 81 -24.65 -2.21 -19.90
C LEU A 81 -23.45 -3.12 -19.63
N TYR A 82 -23.65 -4.44 -19.60
CA TYR A 82 -22.57 -5.39 -19.44
C TYR A 82 -21.51 -5.26 -20.53
N GLN A 83 -21.90 -5.10 -21.81
CA GLN A 83 -20.96 -4.91 -22.91
C GLN A 83 -20.12 -3.63 -22.76
N TYR A 84 -20.70 -2.53 -22.27
CA TYR A 84 -19.95 -1.31 -21.99
C TYR A 84 -18.96 -1.47 -20.83
N ILE A 85 -19.29 -2.26 -19.80
CA ILE A 85 -18.39 -2.58 -18.69
C ILE A 85 -17.27 -3.53 -19.17
N ASP A 86 -17.60 -4.53 -19.98
CA ASP A 86 -16.64 -5.43 -20.62
C ASP A 86 -15.63 -4.63 -21.45
N ASN A 87 -16.08 -3.70 -22.29
CA ASN A 87 -15.17 -2.87 -23.09
C ASN A 87 -14.22 -1.99 -22.25
N ALA A 88 -14.54 -1.68 -21.00
CA ALA A 88 -13.69 -0.88 -20.12
C ALA A 88 -12.59 -1.70 -19.40
N GLN A 89 -12.68 -3.03 -19.47
CA GLN A 89 -11.68 -3.97 -18.94
C GLN A 89 -11.21 -3.57 -17.54
N THR A 90 -9.92 -3.27 -17.32
CA THR A 90 -9.30 -3.03 -16.01
C THR A 90 -9.52 -1.63 -15.43
N GLU A 91 -9.91 -0.65 -16.25
CA GLU A 91 -10.12 0.74 -15.81
C GLU A 91 -11.48 0.95 -15.12
N GLY A 92 -12.43 0.06 -15.42
CA GLY A 92 -13.80 0.15 -14.91
C GLY A 92 -14.57 1.36 -15.44
N VAL A 93 -15.88 1.40 -15.18
CA VAL A 93 -16.75 2.50 -15.62
C VAL A 93 -17.56 3.06 -14.48
N TRP A 94 -17.60 4.39 -14.39
CA TRP A 94 -18.51 5.09 -13.49
C TRP A 94 -19.97 5.03 -14.02
N SER A 95 -20.93 4.77 -13.12
CA SER A 95 -22.38 4.83 -13.39
C SER A 95 -22.86 6.07 -14.18
N LYS A 96 -22.27 7.26 -13.97
CA LYS A 96 -22.63 8.46 -14.74
C LYS A 96 -22.19 8.37 -16.20
N ALA A 97 -21.01 7.78 -16.47
CA ALA A 97 -20.53 7.54 -17.82
C ALA A 97 -21.36 6.43 -18.51
N LEU A 98 -21.77 5.39 -17.78
CA LEU A 98 -22.71 4.38 -18.29
C LEU A 98 -24.05 5.00 -18.68
N ARG A 99 -24.59 5.90 -17.86
CA ARG A 99 -25.81 6.65 -18.17
C ARG A 99 -25.67 7.48 -19.45
N ALA A 100 -24.56 8.20 -19.59
CA ALA A 100 -24.29 9.04 -20.76
C ALA A 100 -24.17 8.23 -22.06
N LYS A 101 -23.60 7.02 -22.00
CA LYS A 101 -23.46 6.13 -23.18
C LYS A 101 -24.73 5.37 -23.55
N THR A 102 -25.56 5.02 -22.57
CA THR A 102 -26.74 4.17 -22.77
C THR A 102 -28.03 4.95 -22.97
N ASN A 103 -28.04 6.26 -22.73
CA ASN A 103 -29.23 7.12 -22.76
C ASN A 103 -30.40 6.62 -21.88
N LEU A 104 -30.11 5.81 -20.86
CA LEU A 104 -31.11 5.29 -19.94
C LEU A 104 -31.35 6.23 -18.75
N ALA A 105 -32.54 6.14 -18.16
CA ALA A 105 -32.85 6.86 -16.93
C ALA A 105 -32.02 6.32 -15.74
N GLN A 106 -31.63 7.21 -14.83
CA GLN A 106 -30.83 6.87 -13.64
C GLN A 106 -31.42 5.73 -12.76
N PRO A 107 -32.73 5.67 -12.46
CA PRO A 107 -33.28 4.56 -11.66
C PRO A 107 -33.14 3.21 -12.38
N THR A 108 -33.28 3.20 -13.71
CA THR A 108 -33.15 2.00 -14.55
C THR A 108 -31.71 1.48 -14.56
N VAL A 109 -30.73 2.36 -14.75
CA VAL A 109 -29.30 2.00 -14.67
C VAL A 109 -28.95 1.42 -13.30
N THR A 110 -29.45 2.03 -12.23
CA THR A 110 -29.21 1.56 -10.86
C THR A 110 -29.84 0.18 -10.61
N LYS A 111 -31.06 -0.05 -11.13
CA LYS A 111 -31.73 -1.35 -11.06
C LYS A 111 -30.94 -2.43 -11.81
N TYR A 112 -30.46 -2.15 -13.01
CA TYR A 112 -29.69 -3.10 -13.81
C TYR A 112 -28.32 -3.39 -13.22
N LEU A 113 -27.61 -2.39 -12.68
CA LEU A 113 -26.34 -2.60 -11.98
C LEU A 113 -26.52 -3.52 -10.76
N LYS A 114 -27.56 -3.31 -9.94
CA LYS A 114 -27.88 -4.21 -8.83
C LYS A 114 -28.22 -5.63 -9.28
N SER A 115 -28.92 -5.78 -10.41
CA SER A 115 -29.24 -7.09 -10.98
C SER A 115 -27.99 -7.82 -11.51
N LEU A 116 -27.07 -7.10 -12.16
CA LEU A 116 -25.79 -7.63 -12.63
C LEU A 116 -24.86 -8.02 -11.48
N GLU A 117 -24.85 -7.24 -10.40
CA GLU A 117 -24.12 -7.52 -9.17
C GLU A 117 -24.68 -8.76 -8.45
N ALA A 118 -26.02 -8.85 -8.32
CA ALA A 118 -26.68 -10.02 -7.73
C ALA A 118 -26.45 -11.32 -8.52
N LYS A 119 -26.16 -11.23 -9.82
CA LYS A 119 -25.82 -12.39 -10.68
C LYS A 119 -24.32 -12.70 -10.71
N ASP A 120 -23.51 -11.99 -9.91
CA ASP A 120 -22.06 -12.14 -9.84
C ASP A 120 -21.34 -11.91 -11.19
N LEU A 121 -21.88 -11.04 -12.05
CA LEU A 121 -21.27 -10.69 -13.33
C LEU A 121 -20.32 -9.49 -13.21
N ILE A 122 -20.70 -8.53 -12.34
CA ILE A 122 -19.94 -7.31 -12.09
C ILE A 122 -19.63 -7.16 -10.61
N GLN A 123 -18.62 -6.36 -10.29
CA GLN A 123 -18.27 -5.93 -8.94
C GLN A 123 -18.15 -4.40 -8.91
N ALA A 124 -18.50 -3.81 -7.77
CA ALA A 124 -18.32 -2.38 -7.53
C ALA A 124 -17.00 -2.15 -6.77
N VAL A 125 -16.19 -1.21 -7.25
CA VAL A 125 -14.92 -0.80 -6.65
C VAL A 125 -14.95 0.71 -6.45
N MET A 126 -14.48 1.20 -5.31
CA MET A 126 -14.29 2.64 -5.08
C MET A 126 -12.98 3.10 -5.70
N SER A 127 -13.01 4.22 -6.43
CA SER A 127 -11.81 4.77 -7.05
C SER A 127 -10.98 5.54 -6.03
N VAL A 128 -9.67 5.28 -5.95
CA VAL A 128 -8.76 6.05 -5.09
C VAL A 128 -8.61 7.51 -5.55
N LYS A 129 -8.48 7.76 -6.85
CA LYS A 129 -8.42 9.14 -7.39
C LYS A 129 -9.68 9.95 -7.11
N THR A 130 -10.82 9.27 -6.98
CA THR A 130 -12.13 9.90 -6.78
C THR A 130 -12.99 9.06 -5.83
N PRO A 131 -12.80 9.16 -4.50
CA PRO A 131 -13.43 8.26 -3.52
C PRO A 131 -14.96 8.32 -3.56
N ASN A 132 -15.53 9.45 -3.96
CA ASN A 132 -16.99 9.63 -4.12
C ASN A 132 -17.59 8.92 -5.36
N ARG A 133 -16.78 8.27 -6.21
CA ARG A 133 -17.23 7.65 -7.46
C ARG A 133 -17.11 6.12 -7.39
N LYS A 134 -18.25 5.44 -7.46
CA LYS A 134 -18.32 3.97 -7.61
C LYS A 134 -18.06 3.58 -9.07
N MET A 135 -17.00 2.81 -9.27
CA MET A 135 -16.60 2.21 -10.54
C MET A 135 -17.11 0.77 -10.61
N TYR A 136 -17.56 0.33 -11.77
CA TYR A 136 -18.02 -1.04 -11.99
C TYR A 136 -17.06 -1.76 -12.93
N LEU A 137 -16.72 -2.99 -12.56
CA LEU A 137 -15.78 -3.87 -13.24
C LEU A 137 -16.38 -5.26 -13.40
N LEU A 138 -15.85 -6.09 -14.31
CA LEU A 138 -16.17 -7.51 -14.35
C LEU A 138 -15.63 -8.21 -13.10
N LYS A 139 -16.38 -9.20 -12.57
CA LYS A 139 -16.02 -9.91 -11.33
C LYS A 139 -14.68 -10.64 -11.40
N HIS A 140 -14.31 -11.17 -12.56
CA HIS A 140 -13.06 -11.92 -12.76
C HIS A 140 -11.85 -11.03 -13.03
N LEU A 141 -12.06 -9.75 -13.35
CA LEU A 141 -10.96 -8.81 -13.58
C LEU A 141 -10.55 -8.16 -12.27
N LYS A 142 -9.24 -7.94 -12.10
CA LYS A 142 -8.73 -7.11 -11.01
C LYS A 142 -8.70 -5.65 -11.46
N PRO A 143 -9.15 -4.69 -10.63
CA PRO A 143 -9.06 -3.28 -10.95
C PRO A 143 -7.59 -2.86 -11.14
N SER A 144 -7.34 -1.92 -12.05
CA SER A 144 -6.01 -1.33 -12.21
C SER A 144 -5.61 -0.54 -10.96
N GLU A 145 -4.30 -0.37 -10.75
CA GLU A 145 -3.74 0.38 -9.61
C GLU A 145 -4.32 1.80 -9.50
N ASP A 146 -4.51 2.47 -10.63
CA ASP A 146 -5.11 3.80 -10.68
C ASP A 146 -6.53 3.88 -10.08
N VAL A 147 -7.23 2.74 -10.05
CA VAL A 147 -8.60 2.61 -9.56
C VAL A 147 -8.61 1.98 -8.18
N ALA A 148 -7.86 0.90 -7.97
CA ALA A 148 -7.82 0.09 -6.76
C ALA A 148 -6.97 0.66 -5.64
N GLY A 149 -5.96 1.47 -6.00
CA GLY A 149 -4.94 1.94 -5.07
C GLY A 149 -3.74 1.02 -4.92
N GLY A 150 -2.79 1.49 -4.11
CA GLY A 150 -1.63 0.71 -3.68
C GLY A 150 -2.00 -0.41 -2.69
N PRO A 151 -1.06 -1.31 -2.36
CA PRO A 151 -1.31 -2.45 -1.48
C PRO A 151 -1.73 -2.06 -0.06
N TRP A 152 -1.38 -0.85 0.37
CA TRP A 152 -1.63 -0.28 1.71
C TRP A 152 -3.00 0.41 1.85
N GLN A 153 -3.82 0.43 0.79
CA GLN A 153 -5.10 1.12 0.79
C GLN A 153 -6.28 0.15 0.89
N ASN A 154 -7.30 0.52 1.65
CA ASN A 154 -8.57 -0.19 1.74
C ASN A 154 -9.72 0.80 1.50
N GLU A 155 -10.62 0.47 0.57
CA GLU A 155 -11.82 1.28 0.22
C GLU A 155 -11.58 2.77 -0.09
N GLY A 156 -10.36 3.17 -0.44
CA GLY A 156 -9.99 4.55 -0.76
C GLY A 156 -9.17 5.25 0.31
N ASP A 157 -9.03 4.66 1.50
CA ASP A 157 -8.23 5.20 2.60
C ASP A 157 -6.99 4.31 2.87
N PHE A 158 -5.98 4.85 3.55
CA PHE A 158 -4.84 4.07 4.00
C PHE A 158 -5.22 3.22 5.21
N ASP A 159 -4.91 1.92 5.14
CA ASP A 159 -5.13 1.00 6.24
C ASP A 159 -3.97 1.13 7.23
N THR A 160 -4.10 2.05 8.18
CA THR A 160 -3.06 2.34 9.18
C THR A 160 -2.73 1.14 10.03
N ALA A 161 -3.73 0.33 10.43
CA ALA A 161 -3.52 -0.87 11.22
C ALA A 161 -2.68 -1.91 10.45
N LEU A 162 -2.94 -2.08 9.16
CA LEU A 162 -2.14 -2.94 8.29
C LEU A 162 -0.71 -2.41 8.12
N ILE A 163 -0.55 -1.10 7.92
CA ILE A 163 0.77 -0.45 7.79
C ILE A 163 1.57 -0.64 9.08
N ASP A 164 0.95 -0.49 10.26
CA ASP A 164 1.61 -0.69 11.56
C ASP A 164 2.09 -2.14 11.72
N ILE A 165 1.26 -3.12 11.37
CA ILE A 165 1.62 -4.54 11.43
C ILE A 165 2.76 -4.83 10.45
N ALA A 166 2.68 -4.33 9.21
CA ALA A 166 3.72 -4.51 8.21
C ALA A 166 5.05 -3.90 8.68
N THR A 167 5.01 -2.69 9.26
CA THR A 167 6.15 -1.98 9.85
C THR A 167 6.80 -2.81 10.96
N GLN A 168 6.01 -3.40 11.87
CA GLN A 168 6.54 -4.26 12.93
C GLN A 168 7.19 -5.54 12.39
N VAL A 169 6.57 -6.19 11.41
CA VAL A 169 7.09 -7.42 10.79
C VAL A 169 8.40 -7.16 10.05
N ILE A 170 8.45 -6.10 9.24
CA ILE A 170 9.65 -5.69 8.50
C ILE A 170 10.74 -5.23 9.47
N GLY A 171 10.41 -4.39 10.46
CA GLY A 171 11.36 -3.94 11.47
C GLY A 171 12.02 -5.10 12.21
N LYS A 172 11.24 -6.12 12.59
CA LYS A 172 11.75 -7.34 13.21
C LYS A 172 12.68 -8.12 12.28
N LYS A 173 12.32 -8.27 11.01
CA LYS A 173 13.14 -8.97 10.00
C LYS A 173 14.49 -8.26 9.80
N VAL A 174 14.47 -6.94 9.62
CA VAL A 174 15.71 -6.14 9.47
C VAL A 174 16.57 -6.23 10.74
N GLN A 175 15.95 -6.20 11.93
CA GLN A 175 16.66 -6.35 13.20
C GLN A 175 17.33 -7.72 13.34
N GLU A 176 16.65 -8.80 12.94
CA GLU A 176 17.21 -10.15 12.99
C GLU A 176 18.43 -10.29 12.08
N GLU A 177 18.43 -9.66 10.90
CA GLU A 177 19.53 -9.72 9.93
C GLU A 177 20.71 -8.81 10.27
N THR A 178 20.42 -7.65 10.86
CA THR A 178 21.43 -6.60 11.09
C THR A 178 21.97 -6.56 12.53
N CYS A 179 21.23 -7.10 13.50
CA CYS A 179 21.58 -7.03 14.91
C CYS A 179 21.71 -8.42 15.57
N ILE A 180 22.35 -8.43 16.73
CA ILE A 180 22.42 -9.56 17.66
C ILE A 180 22.11 -9.06 19.07
N LYS A 181 21.41 -9.89 19.85
CA LYS A 181 21.16 -9.63 21.26
C LYS A 181 22.33 -10.17 22.07
N VAL A 182 22.99 -9.30 22.82
CA VAL A 182 24.13 -9.61 23.68
C VAL A 182 23.79 -9.28 25.14
N ALA A 183 24.53 -9.84 26.09
CA ALA A 183 24.38 -9.48 27.50
C ALA A 183 24.67 -7.99 27.72
N GLY A 184 24.07 -7.37 28.74
CA GLY A 184 24.25 -5.94 29.03
C GLY A 184 25.70 -5.55 29.32
N ASN A 185 26.49 -6.48 29.84
CA ASN A 185 27.93 -6.31 30.10
C ASN A 185 28.84 -6.71 28.92
N TRP A 186 28.27 -6.98 27.75
CA TRP A 186 29.04 -7.41 26.58
C TRP A 186 29.94 -6.28 26.07
N ASN A 187 31.24 -6.56 26.06
CA ASN A 187 32.28 -5.68 25.53
C ASN A 187 33.06 -6.45 24.46
N ASN A 188 33.13 -5.90 23.25
CA ASN A 188 33.92 -6.47 22.15
C ASN A 188 35.43 -6.15 22.25
N TYR A 189 35.91 -5.70 23.42
CA TYR A 189 37.32 -5.41 23.62
C TYR A 189 38.09 -6.70 23.85
N THR A 190 38.93 -7.08 22.89
CA THR A 190 40.03 -8.01 23.15
C THR A 190 40.94 -7.39 24.21
N SER A 191 41.27 -8.16 25.26
CA SER A 191 41.85 -7.74 26.54
C SER A 191 43.14 -6.88 26.49
N ALA A 192 43.76 -6.64 25.33
CA ALA A 192 45.05 -5.97 25.21
C ALA A 192 45.01 -4.46 25.53
N ASP A 193 43.96 -3.73 25.14
CA ASP A 193 44.01 -2.25 25.08
C ASP A 193 43.15 -1.51 26.12
N ARG A 194 42.54 -2.23 27.07
CA ARG A 194 41.60 -1.62 28.04
C ARG A 194 42.25 -0.53 28.89
N GLN A 195 43.48 -0.75 29.37
CA GLN A 195 44.18 0.24 30.19
C GLN A 195 44.61 1.46 29.37
N ALA A 196 45.07 1.27 28.13
CA ALA A 196 45.46 2.35 27.24
C ALA A 196 44.28 3.25 26.86
N ALA A 197 43.12 2.66 26.52
CA ALA A 197 41.90 3.40 26.21
C ALA A 197 41.37 4.20 27.42
N ILE A 198 41.41 3.62 28.63
CA ILE A 198 41.03 4.33 29.86
C ILE A 198 41.99 5.49 30.14
N ALA A 199 43.29 5.31 29.94
CA ALA A 199 44.28 6.36 30.10
C ALA A 199 44.03 7.51 29.12
N HIS A 200 43.80 7.22 27.84
CA HIS A 200 43.51 8.22 26.81
C HIS A 200 42.23 9.02 27.12
N LYS A 201 41.16 8.35 27.57
CA LYS A 201 39.90 9.03 27.96
C LYS A 201 40.07 9.89 29.22
N LYS A 202 40.86 9.44 30.21
CA LYS A 202 41.18 10.24 31.40
C LYS A 202 41.98 11.49 31.06
N VAL A 203 42.92 11.42 30.11
CA VAL A 203 43.65 12.59 29.61
C VAL A 203 42.71 13.57 28.92
N GLN A 204 41.81 13.07 28.07
CA GLN A 204 40.82 13.90 27.37
C GLN A 204 39.83 14.60 28.32
N VAL A 205 39.40 13.95 29.40
CA VAL A 205 38.45 14.54 30.37
C VAL A 205 39.13 15.49 31.36
N LYS A 206 40.43 15.29 31.66
CA LYS A 206 41.19 16.17 32.58
C LYS A 206 41.81 17.40 31.91
N GLY A 207 41.87 17.45 30.58
CA GLY A 207 42.13 18.70 29.86
C GLY A 207 40.88 19.57 29.94
N VAL A 208 40.83 20.46 30.92
CA VAL A 208 39.73 21.44 31.05
C VAL A 208 39.90 22.47 29.92
N PRO A 209 39.00 22.53 28.92
CA PRO A 209 38.97 23.65 27.99
C PRO A 209 38.40 24.88 28.70
N ASP A 210 38.66 26.04 28.11
CA ASP A 210 38.09 27.32 28.50
C ASP A 210 36.55 27.23 28.64
N ILE A 211 35.97 28.04 29.52
CA ILE A 211 34.52 28.02 29.84
C ILE A 211 33.68 28.35 28.60
N GLU A 212 34.28 29.03 27.61
CA GLU A 212 33.66 29.36 26.32
C GLU A 212 33.67 28.19 25.30
N GLU A 213 34.42 27.11 25.55
CA GLU A 213 34.51 25.92 24.69
C GLU A 213 33.71 24.71 25.25
N LEU A 214 32.80 24.95 26.22
CA LEU A 214 32.02 23.89 26.82
C LEU A 214 31.11 23.20 25.79
N LEU A 215 31.40 21.94 25.52
CA LEU A 215 30.51 21.06 24.75
C LEU A 215 29.14 20.97 25.44
N PRO A 216 28.05 20.78 24.67
CA PRO A 216 26.71 20.60 25.23
C PRO A 216 26.73 19.55 26.33
N VAL A 217 26.14 19.91 27.49
CA VAL A 217 25.99 19.00 28.63
C VAL A 217 25.39 17.70 28.12
N GLN A 218 26.17 16.62 28.15
CA GLN A 218 25.64 15.32 27.76
C GLN A 218 24.57 14.95 28.79
N PRO A 219 23.38 14.50 28.36
CA PRO A 219 22.36 14.02 29.26
C PRO A 219 22.95 12.99 30.23
N TYR A 220 22.59 13.08 31.50
CA TYR A 220 22.96 12.04 32.46
C TYR A 220 22.36 10.71 32.00
N HIS A 221 23.24 9.74 31.72
CA HIS A 221 22.82 8.37 31.45
C HIS A 221 22.94 7.58 32.75
N PRO A 222 21.84 7.00 33.27
CA PRO A 222 21.92 6.14 34.45
C PRO A 222 22.87 4.96 34.19
N PRO A 223 23.54 4.44 35.23
CA PRO A 223 24.39 3.26 35.11
C PRO A 223 23.60 2.11 34.48
N MET A 224 24.16 1.50 33.42
CA MET A 224 23.49 0.42 32.71
C MET A 224 23.26 -0.78 33.63
N GLU A 225 22.02 -1.30 33.66
CA GLU A 225 21.71 -2.55 34.33
C GLU A 225 22.37 -3.73 33.58
N PRO A 226 23.31 -4.46 34.21
CA PRO A 226 24.07 -5.52 33.52
C PRO A 226 23.20 -6.72 33.11
N ALA A 227 22.00 -6.85 33.68
CA ALA A 227 21.08 -7.96 33.45
C ALA A 227 20.24 -7.82 32.16
N GLN A 228 20.08 -6.62 31.61
CA GLN A 228 19.23 -6.42 30.43
C GLN A 228 20.00 -6.72 29.13
N PRO A 229 19.46 -7.55 28.22
CA PRO A 229 20.11 -7.82 26.94
C PRO A 229 20.09 -6.57 26.06
N LYS A 230 21.24 -6.25 25.45
CA LYS A 230 21.42 -5.13 24.55
C LYS A 230 21.46 -5.59 23.10
N LEU A 231 20.86 -4.80 22.21
CA LEU A 231 21.02 -4.98 20.77
C LEU A 231 22.29 -4.30 20.30
N VAL A 232 23.10 -5.03 19.54
CA VAL A 232 24.30 -4.50 18.87
C VAL A 232 24.28 -4.93 17.40
N HIS A 233 24.89 -4.14 16.53
CA HIS A 233 25.05 -4.53 15.14
C HIS A 233 25.97 -5.73 15.04
N ARG A 234 25.69 -6.62 14.09
CA ARG A 234 26.57 -7.73 13.77
C ARG A 234 27.88 -7.21 13.18
N THR A 235 28.97 -7.96 13.35
CA THR A 235 30.29 -7.60 12.79
C THR A 235 30.31 -7.66 11.25
N ASN A 236 29.55 -8.57 10.66
CA ASN A 236 29.32 -8.65 9.21
C ASN A 236 27.82 -8.84 8.94
N PRO A 237 27.02 -7.76 9.01
CA PRO A 237 25.58 -7.84 8.83
C PRO A 237 25.23 -8.03 7.36
N PHE A 238 24.19 -8.82 7.09
CA PHE A 238 23.53 -8.81 5.80
C PHE A 238 22.51 -7.67 5.83
N TYR A 239 22.68 -6.67 4.97
CA TYR A 239 21.73 -5.56 4.88
C TYR A 239 20.62 -5.90 3.90
N PRO A 240 19.36 -6.05 4.35
CA PRO A 240 18.25 -6.36 3.46
C PRO A 240 18.04 -5.26 2.42
N THR A 241 17.71 -5.70 1.21
CA THR A 241 17.31 -4.83 0.10
C THR A 241 15.79 -4.65 0.06
N THR A 242 15.32 -3.58 -0.60
CA THR A 242 13.89 -3.36 -0.86
C THR A 242 13.22 -4.59 -1.50
N ALA A 243 13.84 -5.15 -2.55
CA ALA A 243 13.34 -6.35 -3.22
C ALA A 243 13.23 -7.56 -2.27
N SER A 244 14.27 -7.83 -1.47
CA SER A 244 14.28 -8.96 -0.53
C SER A 244 13.18 -8.84 0.53
N LEU A 245 12.94 -7.62 1.03
CA LEU A 245 11.88 -7.36 2.00
C LEU A 245 10.49 -7.48 1.39
N ALA A 246 10.30 -7.03 0.15
CA ALA A 246 9.05 -7.20 -0.59
C ALA A 246 8.72 -8.68 -0.83
N GLU A 247 9.70 -9.49 -1.25
CA GLU A 247 9.55 -10.93 -1.40
C GLU A 247 9.20 -11.61 -0.07
N TYR A 248 9.89 -11.23 1.01
CA TYR A 248 9.60 -11.74 2.35
C TYR A 248 8.17 -11.44 2.78
N LEU A 249 7.70 -10.20 2.62
CA LEU A 249 6.34 -9.82 3.01
C LEU A 249 5.27 -10.55 2.17
N ASN A 250 5.53 -10.73 0.87
CA ASN A 250 4.68 -11.51 -0.01
C ASN A 250 4.64 -12.99 0.39
N SER A 251 5.77 -13.55 0.83
CA SER A 251 5.85 -14.95 1.28
C SER A 251 5.03 -15.22 2.56
N ILE A 252 4.89 -14.22 3.43
CA ILE A 252 4.07 -14.29 4.65
C ILE A 252 2.57 -14.27 4.34
N GLN A 253 2.19 -13.79 3.14
CA GLN A 253 0.79 -13.58 2.74
C GLN A 253 0.01 -12.69 3.72
N LEU A 254 0.67 -11.66 4.26
CA LEU A 254 0.04 -10.68 5.16
C LEU A 254 -1.15 -9.99 4.47
N LEU A 255 -1.00 -9.69 3.18
CA LEU A 255 -2.03 -9.10 2.36
C LEU A 255 -2.86 -10.18 1.65
N ARG A 256 -4.14 -10.31 2.00
CA ARG A 256 -5.05 -11.25 1.34
C ARG A 256 -5.34 -10.80 -0.09
N GLY A 257 -4.72 -11.46 -1.07
CA GLY A 257 -5.00 -11.26 -2.50
C GLY A 257 -4.38 -10.01 -3.13
N LYS A 258 -3.60 -9.22 -2.37
CA LYS A 258 -2.75 -8.13 -2.86
C LYS A 258 -1.29 -8.54 -2.72
N THR A 259 -0.46 -8.08 -3.64
CA THR A 259 0.99 -8.32 -3.64
C THR A 259 1.70 -6.98 -3.53
N VAL A 260 2.74 -6.92 -2.71
CA VAL A 260 3.59 -5.74 -2.56
C VAL A 260 4.66 -5.74 -3.64
N ARG A 261 4.77 -4.66 -4.41
CA ARG A 261 5.86 -4.47 -5.36
C ARG A 261 7.04 -3.77 -4.67
N GLU A 262 8.18 -3.74 -5.35
CA GLU A 262 9.37 -3.07 -4.85
C GLU A 262 9.13 -1.57 -4.56
N SER A 263 8.40 -0.87 -5.43
CA SER A 263 8.05 0.56 -5.25
C SER A 263 7.18 0.80 -4.01
N ASP A 264 6.23 -0.10 -3.75
CA ASP A 264 5.31 0.01 -2.61
C ASP A 264 6.05 -0.25 -1.29
N MET A 265 7.06 -1.13 -1.33
CA MET A 265 7.96 -1.41 -0.22
C MET A 265 8.94 -0.25 0.02
N GLU A 266 9.45 0.37 -1.05
CA GLU A 266 10.33 1.54 -0.92
C GLU A 266 9.65 2.68 -0.17
N GLN A 267 8.39 3.00 -0.52
CA GLN A 267 7.59 4.02 0.18
C GLN A 267 7.42 3.69 1.67
N LEU A 268 7.14 2.42 2.01
CA LEU A 268 7.02 2.00 3.41
C LEU A 268 8.35 2.15 4.15
N LEU A 269 9.46 1.75 3.53
CA LEU A 269 10.79 1.85 4.13
C LEU A 269 11.24 3.30 4.30
N GLU A 270 10.89 4.19 3.37
CA GLU A 270 11.13 5.63 3.50
C GLU A 270 10.37 6.23 4.68
N MET A 271 9.10 5.87 4.85
CA MET A 271 8.32 6.24 6.05
C MET A 271 9.00 5.75 7.33
N MET A 272 9.42 4.47 7.37
CA MET A 272 10.14 3.91 8.52
C MET A 272 11.46 4.62 8.83
N VAL A 273 12.16 5.12 7.80
CA VAL A 273 13.38 5.92 7.96
C VAL A 273 13.07 7.30 8.53
N LEU A 274 11.98 7.95 8.09
CA LEU A 274 11.52 9.23 8.65
C LEU A 274 11.12 9.10 10.12
N ASP A 275 10.47 8.00 10.50
CA ASP A 275 10.11 7.69 11.89
C ASP A 275 11.34 7.36 12.76
N GLY A 276 12.53 7.27 12.16
CA GLY A 276 13.77 6.95 12.87
C GLY A 276 13.87 5.50 13.34
N THR A 277 13.04 4.60 12.80
CA THR A 277 13.06 3.16 13.14
C THR A 277 14.15 2.42 12.35
N LEU A 278 14.35 2.82 11.10
CA LEU A 278 15.37 2.30 10.19
C LEU A 278 16.31 3.41 9.73
N GLU A 279 17.52 3.03 9.34
CA GLU A 279 18.45 3.93 8.68
C GLU A 279 18.91 3.31 7.36
N LYS A 280 19.09 4.19 6.37
CA LYS A 280 19.50 3.82 5.03
C LYS A 280 21.03 3.72 5.00
N VAL A 281 21.56 2.53 4.69
CA VAL A 281 23.01 2.27 4.64
C VAL A 281 23.56 2.60 3.26
N THR A 282 22.83 2.18 2.22
CA THR A 282 23.11 2.49 0.81
C THR A 282 21.80 2.87 0.10
N ALA A 283 21.85 3.14 -1.21
CA ALA A 283 20.67 3.54 -1.98
C ALA A 283 19.47 2.57 -1.88
N THR A 284 19.70 1.29 -1.61
CA THR A 284 18.64 0.26 -1.60
C THR A 284 18.69 -0.66 -0.37
N THR A 285 19.57 -0.40 0.60
CA THR A 285 19.76 -1.26 1.77
C THR A 285 19.54 -0.53 3.09
N TYR A 286 19.03 -1.27 4.06
CA TYR A 286 18.54 -0.72 5.32
C TYR A 286 19.11 -1.48 6.52
N ARG A 287 19.19 -0.80 7.68
CA ARG A 287 19.49 -1.44 8.96
C ARG A 287 18.67 -0.82 10.10
N THR A 288 18.57 -1.54 11.20
CA THR A 288 17.83 -1.08 12.39
C THR A 288 18.59 0.01 13.14
N VAL A 289 17.91 1.08 13.51
CA VAL A 289 18.49 2.14 14.35
C VAL A 289 18.60 1.64 15.80
N LEU A 290 19.82 1.59 16.34
CA LEU A 290 20.07 1.14 17.73
C LEU A 290 19.98 2.26 18.77
N GLN A 291 20.26 3.48 18.35
CA GLN A 291 20.10 4.67 19.16
C GLN A 291 19.14 5.56 18.39
N PRO A 292 17.92 5.81 18.91
CA PRO A 292 17.05 6.77 18.25
C PRO A 292 17.83 8.09 18.09
N PRO A 293 17.58 8.85 17.01
CA PRO A 293 18.22 10.15 16.83
C PRO A 293 18.10 10.93 18.13
N LYS A 294 19.23 11.49 18.61
CA LYS A 294 19.24 12.28 19.85
C LYS A 294 18.14 13.32 19.71
N GLN A 295 17.07 13.17 20.48
CA GLN A 295 16.03 14.19 20.56
C GLN A 295 16.75 15.40 21.13
N VAL A 296 17.01 16.39 20.28
CA VAL A 296 17.63 17.64 20.72
C VAL A 296 16.54 18.34 21.49
N TYR A 297 16.56 18.16 22.82
CA TYR A 297 15.68 18.88 23.71
C TYR A 297 16.05 20.35 23.61
N ASN A 298 15.20 21.12 22.96
CA ASN A 298 15.25 22.56 23.03
C ASN A 298 14.38 22.98 24.22
N GLY A 299 15.00 23.43 25.31
CA GLY A 299 14.26 23.85 26.51
C GLY A 299 13.23 24.96 26.24
N PHE A 300 13.33 25.64 25.09
CA PHE A 300 12.32 26.59 24.63
C PHE A 300 11.01 25.92 24.20
N VAL A 301 11.05 24.76 23.50
CA VAL A 301 9.82 24.07 23.05
C VAL A 301 9.16 23.25 24.16
N ASP A 302 9.92 22.90 25.19
CA ASP A 302 9.41 22.24 26.39
C ASP A 302 8.71 23.23 27.34
N ALA A 303 9.04 24.52 27.24
CA ALA A 303 8.41 25.59 28.00
C ALA A 303 7.11 26.07 27.32
N PRO A 304 6.07 26.43 28.09
CA PRO A 304 4.80 26.91 27.54
C PRO A 304 4.95 28.18 26.70
N CYS A 305 6.00 28.98 26.92
CA CYS A 305 6.35 30.12 26.07
C CYS A 305 6.58 29.74 24.59
N GLY A 306 7.30 28.63 24.33
CA GLY A 306 7.78 28.34 22.98
C GLY A 306 6.68 28.00 21.98
N ASN A 307 5.55 27.50 22.48
CA ASN A 307 4.37 27.15 21.70
C ASN A 307 3.17 28.05 22.03
N CYS A 308 3.38 29.17 22.74
CA CYS A 308 2.30 30.03 23.20
C CYS A 308 1.63 30.74 22.00
N PRO A 309 0.31 30.58 21.77
CA PRO A 309 -0.38 31.18 20.63
C PRO A 309 -0.52 32.71 20.75
N VAL A 310 -0.32 33.27 21.95
CA VAL A 310 -0.45 34.70 22.27
C VAL A 310 0.86 35.29 22.81
N PHE A 311 2.00 34.69 22.44
CA PHE A 311 3.32 35.11 22.92
C PHE A 311 3.57 36.61 22.74
N ASP A 312 3.20 37.16 21.57
CA ASP A 312 3.41 38.57 21.23
C ASP A 312 2.55 39.55 22.06
N LEU A 313 1.52 39.06 22.75
CA LEU A 313 0.65 39.84 23.63
C LEU A 313 1.03 39.72 25.11
N CYS A 314 1.99 38.84 25.44
CA CYS A 314 2.48 38.65 26.80
C CYS A 314 3.49 39.75 27.14
N SER A 315 3.16 40.55 28.13
CA SER A 315 3.91 41.73 28.54
C SER A 315 3.95 41.83 30.06
N ASP A 316 4.89 42.60 30.61
CA ASP A 316 4.91 42.91 32.04
C ASP A 316 3.73 43.84 32.44
N GLU A 317 3.19 44.58 31.47
CA GLU A 317 2.02 45.45 31.61
C GLU A 317 0.92 45.04 30.63
N GLY A 318 -0.29 44.76 31.13
CA GLY A 318 -1.46 44.41 30.30
C GLY A 318 -2.32 43.27 30.89
N PRO A 319 -3.33 42.81 30.15
CA PRO A 319 -4.23 41.74 30.61
C PRO A 319 -3.59 40.34 30.55
N ILE A 320 -2.56 40.16 29.70
CA ILE A 320 -1.85 38.89 29.52
C ILE A 320 -0.42 39.10 30.03
N THR A 321 -0.11 38.52 31.18
CA THR A 321 1.21 38.62 31.82
C THR A 321 1.70 37.22 32.21
N ALA A 322 2.99 37.07 32.48
CA ALA A 322 3.54 35.81 32.97
C ALA A 322 2.92 35.39 34.33
N ARG A 323 2.45 36.34 35.15
CA ARG A 323 1.84 36.08 36.47
C ARG A 323 0.41 35.55 36.39
N THR A 324 -0.35 36.04 35.42
CA THR A 324 -1.74 35.63 35.16
C THR A 324 -1.82 34.52 34.10
N CYS A 325 -0.68 34.00 33.62
CA CYS A 325 -0.61 33.04 32.53
C CYS A 325 -1.08 31.64 32.97
N VAL A 326 -2.21 31.20 32.41
CA VAL A 326 -2.78 29.87 32.67
C VAL A 326 -1.87 28.75 32.16
N TYR A 327 -1.20 28.94 31.02
CA TYR A 327 -0.31 27.92 30.44
C TYR A 327 0.91 27.62 31.31
N PHE A 328 1.48 28.66 31.96
CA PHE A 328 2.58 28.48 32.90
C PHE A 328 2.13 27.85 34.20
N ALA A 329 0.96 28.27 34.71
CA ALA A 329 0.39 27.73 35.92
C ALA A 329 0.12 26.22 35.77
N GLU A 330 -0.51 25.80 34.67
CA GLU A 330 -0.77 24.41 34.34
C GLU A 330 0.52 23.59 34.21
N TRP A 331 1.50 24.11 33.47
CA TRP A 331 2.79 23.42 33.27
C TRP A 331 3.60 23.23 34.57
N LEU A 332 3.51 24.19 35.51
CA LEU A 332 4.15 24.11 36.82
C LEU A 332 3.29 23.39 37.88
N GLU A 333 2.07 22.95 37.54
CA GLU A 333 1.07 22.42 38.49
C GLU A 333 0.77 23.41 39.65
N THR A 334 0.64 24.69 39.31
CA THR A 334 0.35 25.80 40.23
C THR A 334 -0.91 26.57 39.81
N THR A 335 -1.32 27.55 40.63
CA THR A 335 -2.45 28.44 40.32
C THR A 335 -1.96 29.81 39.82
N SER A 336 -2.49 30.29 38.70
CA SER A 336 -2.25 31.65 38.19
C SER A 336 -2.94 32.71 39.05
N GLU A 337 -2.38 33.91 39.11
CA GLU A 337 -3.05 35.06 39.73
C GLU A 337 -4.30 35.45 38.92
N GLU A 338 -5.38 35.88 39.59
CA GLU A 338 -6.58 36.41 38.92
C GLU A 338 -6.26 37.77 38.29
N ALA A 339 -6.58 37.96 37.01
CA ALA A 339 -6.45 39.24 36.35
C ALA A 339 -7.47 40.24 36.94
N ASN A 340 -6.97 41.28 37.62
CA ASN A 340 -7.79 42.38 38.14
C ASN A 340 -8.32 43.30 37.04
#